data_AF-A0A925E9E7-F1
#
_entry.id   AF-A0A925E9E7-F1
#
_cell.length_a   1.000
_cell.length_b   1.000
_cell.length_c   1.000
_cell.angle_alpha   90.00
_cell.angle_beta   90.00
_cell.angle_gamma   90.00
#
_symmetry.space_group_name_H-M   'P 1'
#
loop_
_entity.id
_entity.type
_entity.pdbx_description
1 polymer ?
#
loop_
_entity_poly.entity_id
_entity_poly.type
_entity_poly.pdbx_seq_one_letter_code
_entity_poly.pdbx_strand_id
1 'polypeptide(L)'
;INDNTNLRYDLQCYARVLHLMAHYELGNDVLMESLSKSVYRFMAKMKNLTVIEEAMFKFLRQSIALSPRELKPEMEKFLFDVKHLEKNRFETRAFAYLDIISWVESKVYNKPMGTVIHEKYLLNKRRK
;
A
#
# COMPACT_ATOMS: atom_id res chain seq x y z
N ILE A 1 -28.25 -11.96 1.24
CA ILE A 1 -27.78 -12.35 -0.11
C ILE A 1 -26.28 -12.58 0.01
N ASN A 2 -25.78 -13.71 -0.50
CA ASN A 2 -24.49 -14.32 -0.20
C ASN A 2 -23.29 -13.39 -0.51
N ASP A 3 -22.69 -12.78 0.52
CA ASP A 3 -21.66 -11.71 0.46
C ASP A 3 -20.25 -12.20 0.06
N ASN A 4 -20.13 -13.48 -0.29
CA ASN A 4 -18.86 -14.14 -0.62
C ASN A 4 -18.22 -13.66 -1.92
N THR A 5 -18.99 -13.08 -2.84
CA THR A 5 -18.46 -12.57 -4.11
C THR A 5 -17.59 -11.34 -3.88
N ASN A 6 -18.06 -10.36 -3.10
CA ASN A 6 -17.31 -9.13 -2.78
C ASN A 6 -16.01 -9.43 -2.04
N LEU A 7 -16.05 -10.30 -1.01
CA LEU A 7 -14.86 -10.71 -0.27
C LEU A 7 -13.82 -11.37 -1.18
N ARG A 8 -14.26 -12.24 -2.09
CA ARG A 8 -13.39 -12.91 -3.07
C ARG A 8 -12.75 -11.91 -4.05
N TYR A 9 -13.44 -10.83 -4.38
CA TYR A 9 -12.90 -9.76 -5.22
C TYR A 9 -11.86 -8.90 -4.48
N ASP A 10 -12.12 -8.52 -3.22
CA ASP A 10 -11.16 -7.76 -2.42
C ASP A 10 -9.85 -8.53 -2.25
N LEU A 11 -9.91 -9.82 -1.86
CA LEU A 11 -8.72 -10.67 -1.75
C LEU A 11 -7.91 -10.70 -3.05
N GLN A 12 -8.60 -10.80 -4.19
CA GLN A 12 -7.98 -10.77 -5.50
C GLN A 12 -7.33 -9.42 -5.85
N CYS A 13 -7.90 -8.30 -5.37
CA CYS A 13 -7.30 -6.99 -5.49
C CYS A 13 -6.03 -6.87 -4.64
N TYR A 14 -6.14 -7.14 -3.34
CA TYR A 14 -5.01 -6.97 -2.43
C TYR A 14 -3.88 -7.97 -2.72
N ALA A 15 -4.17 -9.18 -3.21
CA ALA A 15 -3.13 -10.08 -3.70
C ALA A 15 -2.37 -9.50 -4.91
N ARG A 16 -3.05 -8.80 -5.83
CA ARG A 16 -2.40 -8.13 -6.95
C ARG A 16 -1.60 -6.90 -6.53
N VAL A 17 -2.10 -6.13 -5.56
CA VAL A 17 -1.35 -5.01 -4.96
C VAL A 17 -0.10 -5.54 -4.26
N LEU A 18 -0.23 -6.59 -3.44
CA LEU A 18 0.90 -7.22 -2.75
C LEU A 18 1.94 -7.75 -3.74
N HIS A 19 1.49 -8.40 -4.82
CA HIS A 19 2.38 -8.86 -5.88
C HIS A 19 3.13 -7.70 -6.56
N LEU A 20 2.45 -6.58 -6.81
CA LEU A 20 3.09 -5.37 -7.33
C LEU A 20 4.10 -4.79 -6.34
N MET A 21 3.76 -4.73 -5.05
CA MET A 21 4.68 -4.28 -4.00
C MET A 21 5.91 -5.20 -3.89
N ALA A 22 5.74 -6.51 -3.98
CA ALA A 22 6.86 -7.45 -3.94
C ALA A 22 7.84 -7.23 -5.11
N HIS A 23 7.33 -6.97 -6.32
CA HIS A 23 8.18 -6.65 -7.46
C HIS A 23 8.85 -5.28 -7.35
N TYR A 24 8.17 -4.32 -6.73
CA TYR A 24 8.77 -3.02 -6.40
C TYR A 24 9.96 -3.20 -5.46
N GLU A 25 9.80 -4.00 -4.40
CA GLU A 25 10.88 -4.34 -3.45
C GLU A 25 12.08 -5.04 -4.10
N LEU A 26 11.83 -5.84 -5.14
CA LEU A 26 12.88 -6.56 -5.88
C LEU A 26 13.58 -5.68 -6.93
N GLY A 27 13.10 -4.46 -7.19
CA GLY A 27 13.66 -3.59 -8.24
C GLY A 27 13.36 -4.07 -9.67
N ASN A 28 12.25 -4.78 -9.89
CA ASN A 28 11.90 -5.35 -11.19
C ASN A 28 11.23 -4.31 -12.12
N ASP A 29 11.90 -3.20 -12.41
CA ASP A 29 11.32 -2.01 -13.07
C ASP A 29 10.62 -2.29 -14.41
N VAL A 30 11.23 -3.13 -15.25
CA VAL A 30 10.65 -3.53 -16.56
C VAL A 30 9.31 -4.24 -16.38
N LEU A 31 9.22 -5.14 -15.40
CA LEU A 31 8.00 -5.88 -15.11
C LEU A 31 6.98 -4.97 -14.42
N MET A 32 7.44 -4.08 -13.54
CA MET A 32 6.62 -3.15 -12.78
C MET A 32 5.77 -2.25 -13.68
N GLU A 33 6.28 -1.76 -14.80
CA GLU A 33 5.48 -0.94 -15.72
C GLU A 33 4.27 -1.72 -16.27
N SER A 34 4.50 -2.95 -16.74
CA SER A 34 3.45 -3.80 -17.30
C SER A 34 2.45 -4.27 -16.23
N LEU A 35 2.94 -4.64 -15.05
CA LEU A 35 2.12 -5.05 -13.91
C LEU A 35 1.26 -3.90 -13.41
N SER A 36 1.83 -2.70 -13.25
CA SER A 36 1.08 -1.52 -12.76
C SER A 36 -0.12 -1.22 -13.65
N LYS A 37 0.06 -1.25 -14.98
CA LYS A 37 -1.04 -1.09 -15.95
C LYS A 37 -2.09 -2.20 -15.83
N SER A 38 -1.65 -3.44 -15.63
CA SER A 38 -2.54 -4.60 -15.48
C SER A 38 -3.39 -4.53 -14.21
N VAL A 39 -2.76 -4.25 -13.06
CA VAL A 39 -3.45 -4.13 -11.77
C VAL A 39 -4.42 -2.96 -11.79
N TYR A 40 -4.02 -1.80 -12.32
CA TYR A 40 -4.91 -0.64 -12.44
C TYR A 40 -6.17 -0.96 -13.28
N ARG A 41 -6.01 -1.60 -14.46
CA ARG A 41 -7.16 -2.01 -15.29
C ARG A 41 -8.07 -3.00 -14.58
N PHE A 42 -7.51 -3.89 -13.77
CA PHE A 42 -8.30 -4.83 -12.98
C PHE A 42 -9.12 -4.09 -11.92
N MET A 43 -8.52 -3.18 -11.17
CA MET A 43 -9.21 -2.49 -10.08
C MET A 43 -10.19 -1.42 -10.58
N ALA A 44 -9.92 -0.77 -11.71
CA ALA A 44 -10.88 0.13 -12.36
C ALA A 44 -12.21 -0.56 -12.70
N LYS A 45 -12.20 -1.88 -12.97
CA LYS A 45 -13.42 -2.65 -13.22
C LYS A 45 -14.24 -2.91 -11.95
N MET A 46 -13.66 -2.75 -10.76
CA MET A 46 -14.33 -2.96 -9.49
C MET A 46 -15.13 -1.75 -8.99
N LYS A 47 -15.07 -0.62 -9.71
CA LYS A 47 -15.88 0.61 -9.53
C LYS A 47 -15.78 1.34 -8.18
N ASN A 48 -15.18 0.73 -7.15
CA ASN A 48 -15.14 1.26 -5.78
C ASN A 48 -13.71 1.19 -5.21
N LEU A 49 -12.75 1.85 -5.87
CA LEU A 49 -11.42 2.02 -5.29
C LEU A 49 -11.52 2.93 -4.06
N THR A 50 -10.84 2.57 -2.97
CA THR A 50 -10.73 3.45 -1.81
C THR A 50 -9.67 4.52 -2.04
N VAL A 51 -9.67 5.60 -1.24
CA VAL A 51 -8.71 6.69 -1.40
C VAL A 51 -7.27 6.19 -1.18
N ILE A 52 -7.09 5.24 -0.27
CA ILE A 52 -5.78 4.61 -0.03
C ILE A 52 -5.31 3.81 -1.23
N GLU A 53 -6.20 3.02 -1.83
CA GLU A 53 -5.85 2.21 -3.00
C GLU A 53 -5.41 3.11 -4.16
N GLU A 54 -6.15 4.19 -4.43
CA GLU A 54 -5.78 5.18 -5.44
C GLU A 54 -4.43 5.84 -5.14
N ALA A 55 -4.21 6.25 -3.89
CA ALA A 55 -2.94 6.83 -3.45
C ALA A 55 -1.77 5.85 -3.64
N MET A 56 -1.95 4.58 -3.25
CA MET A 56 -0.98 3.50 -3.45
C MET A 56 -0.62 3.31 -4.92
N PHE A 57 -1.62 3.23 -5.80
CA PHE A 57 -1.36 3.06 -7.24
C PHE A 57 -0.63 4.23 -7.85
N LYS A 58 -1.04 5.44 -7.49
CA LYS A 58 -0.41 6.66 -7.94
C LYS A 58 1.06 6.69 -7.51
N PHE A 59 1.33 6.42 -6.24
CA PHE A 59 2.69 6.36 -5.69
C PHE A 59 3.53 5.30 -6.42
N LEU A 60 3.07 4.04 -6.47
CA LEU A 60 3.82 2.94 -7.09
C LEU A 60 4.16 3.25 -8.55
N ARG A 61 3.20 3.77 -9.32
CA ARG A 61 3.44 4.14 -10.72
C ARG A 61 4.45 5.28 -10.87
N GLN A 62 4.36 6.32 -10.03
CA GLN A 62 5.27 7.46 -10.10
C GLN A 62 6.68 7.07 -9.65
N SER A 63 6.78 6.25 -8.60
CA SER A 63 8.04 5.85 -7.97
C SER A 63 9.02 5.13 -8.90
N ILE A 64 8.53 4.41 -9.93
CA ILE A 64 9.36 3.67 -10.89
C ILE A 64 10.29 4.61 -11.68
N ALA A 65 9.86 5.85 -11.94
CA ALA A 65 10.62 6.81 -12.73
C ALA A 65 11.48 7.77 -11.89
N LEU A 66 11.41 7.68 -10.56
CA LEU A 66 12.08 8.62 -9.66
C LEU A 66 13.52 8.17 -9.37
N SER A 67 14.43 9.13 -9.27
CA SER A 67 15.75 8.87 -8.72
C SER A 67 15.68 8.62 -7.21
N PRO A 68 16.69 7.97 -6.60
CA PRO A 68 16.73 7.74 -5.15
C PRO A 68 16.59 9.02 -4.30
N ARG A 69 17.04 10.17 -4.81
CA ARG A 69 16.93 11.47 -4.14
C ARG A 69 15.51 12.02 -4.15
N GLU A 70 14.77 11.78 -5.23
CA GLU A 70 13.37 12.21 -5.39
C GLU A 70 12.39 11.25 -4.72
N LEU A 71 12.77 9.98 -4.59
CA LEU A 71 11.91 8.93 -4.05
C LEU A 71 11.56 9.15 -2.58
N LYS A 72 12.53 9.57 -1.76
CA LYS A 72 12.31 9.74 -0.31
C LYS A 72 11.25 10.83 -0.02
N PRO A 73 11.30 12.04 -0.60
CA PRO A 73 10.23 13.02 -0.47
C PRO A 73 8.85 12.49 -0.88
N GLU A 74 8.76 11.73 -1.98
CA GLU A 74 7.48 11.16 -2.42
C GLU A 74 6.99 10.05 -1.48
N MET A 75 7.88 9.27 -0.85
CA MET A 75 7.51 8.32 0.21
C MET A 75 7.00 9.03 1.47
N GLU A 76 7.62 10.13 1.88
CA GLU A 76 7.19 10.93 3.04
C GLU A 76 5.81 11.53 2.81
N LYS A 77 5.57 12.07 1.60
CA LYS A 77 4.26 12.57 1.18
C LYS A 77 3.22 11.45 1.15
N PHE A 78 3.55 10.30 0.58
CA PHE A 78 2.66 9.15 0.54
C PHE A 78 2.31 8.66 1.96
N LEU A 79 3.30 8.58 2.86
CA LEU A 79 3.09 8.27 4.27
C LEU A 79 2.13 9.27 4.94
N PHE A 80 2.30 10.57 4.69
CA PHE A 80 1.40 11.59 5.22
C PHE A 80 -0.04 11.37 4.74
N ASP A 81 -0.23 11.12 3.44
CA ASP A 81 -1.53 10.92 2.82
C ASP A 81 -2.26 9.69 3.41
N VAL A 82 -1.58 8.56 3.58
CA VAL A 82 -2.24 7.34 4.11
C VAL A 82 -2.43 7.37 5.62
N LYS A 83 -1.51 7.98 6.37
CA LYS A 83 -1.57 8.00 7.84
C LYS A 83 -2.75 8.83 8.34
N HIS A 84 -3.14 9.89 7.61
CA HIS A 84 -4.32 10.67 7.97
C HIS A 84 -5.63 9.88 7.81
N LEU A 85 -5.62 8.83 7.00
CA LEU A 85 -6.78 8.00 6.70
C LEU A 85 -6.94 6.82 7.66
N GLU A 86 -5.98 6.56 8.55
CA GLU A 86 -5.98 5.41 9.49
C GLU A 86 -7.25 5.32 10.33
N LYS A 87 -7.82 6.47 10.72
CA LYS A 87 -9.05 6.54 11.54
C LYS A 87 -10.33 6.65 10.72
N ASN A 88 -10.24 6.64 9.39
CA ASN A 88 -11.39 6.76 8.52
C ASN A 88 -12.10 5.40 8.35
N ARG A 89 -13.35 5.31 8.80
CA ARG A 89 -14.15 4.08 8.72
C ARG A 89 -14.29 3.52 7.29
N PHE A 90 -14.28 4.38 6.27
CA PHE A 90 -14.41 3.97 4.87
C PHE A 90 -13.14 3.30 4.32
N GLU A 91 -12.01 3.52 5.00
CA GLU A 91 -10.69 3.04 4.59
C GLU A 91 -10.22 1.81 5.39
N THR A 92 -10.98 1.42 6.42
CA THR A 92 -10.66 0.30 7.33
C THR A 92 -10.27 -0.98 6.59
N ARG A 93 -10.91 -1.24 5.44
CA ARG A 93 -10.67 -2.44 4.64
C ARG A 93 -9.23 -2.51 4.11
N ALA A 94 -8.71 -1.39 3.60
CA ALA A 94 -7.36 -1.35 3.04
C ALA A 94 -6.29 -1.69 4.09
N PHE A 95 -6.43 -1.12 5.28
CA PHE A 95 -5.54 -1.42 6.40
C PHE A 95 -5.71 -2.82 6.97
N ALA A 96 -6.89 -3.44 6.82
CA ALA A 96 -7.11 -4.81 7.26
C ALA A 96 -6.40 -5.83 6.36
N TYR A 97 -6.28 -5.56 5.06
CA TYR A 97 -5.63 -6.47 4.11
C TYR A 97 -4.12 -6.25 3.97
N LEU A 98 -3.66 -5.01 4.05
CA LEU A 98 -2.24 -4.67 3.90
C LEU A 98 -1.82 -3.61 4.92
N ASP A 99 -0.73 -3.89 5.64
CA ASP A 99 -0.10 -2.90 6.54
C ASP A 99 0.77 -1.92 5.74
N ILE A 100 0.09 -1.11 4.92
CA ILE A 100 0.69 -0.11 4.04
C ILE A 100 1.49 0.93 4.84
N ILE A 101 1.00 1.30 6.03
CA ILE A 101 1.66 2.28 6.91
C ILE A 101 3.01 1.73 7.37
N SER A 102 3.05 0.52 7.95
CA SER A 102 4.34 -0.05 8.38
C SER A 102 5.29 -0.26 7.21
N TRP A 103 4.76 -0.62 6.04
CA TRP A 103 5.56 -0.77 4.83
C TRP A 103 6.23 0.56 4.44
N VAL A 104 5.48 1.66 4.27
CA VAL A 104 6.09 2.94 3.87
C VAL A 104 6.95 3.55 4.97
N GLU A 105 6.59 3.40 6.25
CA GLU A 105 7.43 3.83 7.38
C GLU A 105 8.78 3.11 7.39
N SER A 106 8.81 1.82 7.03
CA SER A 106 10.05 1.06 6.90
C SER A 106 11.00 1.70 5.87
N LYS A 107 10.46 2.27 4.80
CA LYS A 107 11.24 2.92 3.73
C LYS A 107 11.67 4.32 4.12
N VAL A 108 10.74 5.14 4.61
CA VAL A 108 11.00 6.52 5.04
C VAL A 108 12.07 6.56 6.13
N TYR A 109 11.95 5.68 7.12
CA TYR A 109 12.88 5.64 8.26
C TYR A 109 14.08 4.72 8.03
N ASN A 110 14.17 4.07 6.87
CA ASN A 110 15.23 3.13 6.52
C ASN A 110 15.47 2.07 7.61
N LYS A 111 14.40 1.40 8.03
CA LYS A 111 14.41 0.32 9.03
C LYS A 111 13.68 -0.90 8.47
N PRO A 112 14.03 -2.13 8.91
CA PRO A 112 13.24 -3.31 8.57
C PRO A 112 11.77 -3.15 9.00
N MET A 113 10.82 -3.57 8.16
CA MET A 113 9.38 -3.49 8.47
C MET A 113 9.03 -4.22 9.78
N GLY A 114 9.69 -5.34 10.07
CA GLY A 114 9.51 -6.07 11.33
C GLY A 114 9.86 -5.23 12.57
N THR A 115 10.88 -4.37 12.48
CA THR A 115 11.22 -3.43 13.55
C THR A 115 10.13 -2.40 13.75
N VAL A 116 9.57 -1.83 12.66
CA VAL A 116 8.46 -0.87 12.72
C VAL A 116 7.23 -1.49 13.39
N ILE A 117 6.86 -2.70 12.98
CA ILE A 117 5.73 -3.44 13.57
C ILE A 117 5.96 -3.69 15.06
N HIS A 118 7.17 -4.10 15.46
CA HIS A 118 7.51 -4.34 16.85
C HIS A 118 7.45 -3.05 17.69
N GLU A 119 7.99 -1.93 17.19
CA GLU A 119 7.92 -0.62 17.83
C GLU A 119 6.46 -0.19 18.07
N LYS A 120 5.58 -0.35 17.06
CA LYS A 120 4.13 -0.07 17.18
C LYS A 120 3.47 -0.94 18.25
N TYR A 121 3.77 -2.23 18.28
CA TYR A 121 3.24 -3.15 19.28
C TYR A 121 3.61 -2.71 20.69
N LEU A 122 4.87 -2.36 20.94
CA LEU A 122 5.33 -1.90 22.26
C LEU A 122 4.67 -0.58 22.69
N LEU A 123 4.50 0.37 21.76
CA LEU A 123 3.80 1.64 22.03
C LEU A 123 2.34 1.43 22.40
N ASN A 124 1.64 0.52 21.73
CA ASN A 124 0.25 0.20 22.03
C ASN A 124 0.10 -0.53 23.37
N LYS A 125 1.06 -1.37 23.76
CA LYS A 125 1.08 -2.02 25.08
C LYS A 125 1.26 -1.00 26.22
N ARG A 126 2.06 0.05 26.02
CA ARG A 126 2.26 1.13 27.01
C ARG A 126 1.06 2.05 27.20
N ARG A 127 0.12 2.05 26.24
CA ARG A 127 -1.11 2.88 26.28
C ARG A 127 -2.29 2.18 26.95
N LYS A 128 -2.19 0.88 27.20
CA LYS A 128 -3.16 0.08 27.97
C LYS A 128 -2.71 0.00 29.42
#